data_AF-A0A0P9E6W5-F1
#
_entry.id   AF-A0A0P9E6W5-F1
#
_cell.length_a   1.000
_cell.length_b   1.000
_cell.length_c   1.000
_cell.angle_alpha   90.00
_cell.angle_beta   90.00
_cell.angle_gamma   90.00
#
_symmetry.space_group_name_H-M   'P 1'
#
loop_
_entity.id
_entity.type
_entity.pdbx_description
1 polymer ?
#
loop_
_entity_poly.entity_id
_entity_poly.type
_entity_poly.pdbx_seq_one_letter_code
_entity_poly.pdbx_strand_id
1 'polypeptide(L)'
;MVEEKLLVRLSGVAAEVLNELVRRGYFATKSEAIRAGVLRLGENFGLFKPSMHYWRELGEEIRRTGKKMTHEEIVEALKRLEQEA
;
A
#
# COMPACT_ATOMS: atom_id res chain seq x y z
N MET A 1 -0.35 -11.72 -14.44
CA MET A 1 -0.24 -11.56 -12.98
C MET A 1 0.93 -12.41 -12.50
N VAL A 2 1.80 -11.86 -11.67
CA VAL A 2 2.90 -12.61 -11.06
C VAL A 2 2.40 -13.15 -9.72
N GLU A 3 2.60 -14.44 -9.48
CA GLU A 3 2.24 -15.10 -8.22
C GLU A 3 3.47 -15.84 -7.70
N GLU A 4 3.77 -15.64 -6.41
CA GLU A 4 4.89 -16.26 -5.73
C GLU A 4 4.43 -16.91 -4.43
N LYS A 5 4.98 -18.10 -4.11
CA LYS A 5 4.65 -18.84 -2.88
C LYS A 5 5.91 -19.06 -2.05
N LEU A 6 5.86 -18.61 -0.79
CA LEU A 6 6.96 -18.73 0.16
C LEU A 6 6.55 -19.55 1.39
N LEU A 7 7.44 -20.43 1.84
CA LEU A 7 7.39 -21.03 3.18
C LEU A 7 8.51 -20.39 4.02
N VAL A 8 8.13 -19.67 5.08
CA VAL A 8 9.08 -19.00 5.97
C VAL A 8 8.92 -19.50 7.40
N ARG A 9 10.05 -19.74 8.07
CA ARG A 9 10.08 -20.04 9.52
C ARG A 9 10.51 -18.78 10.26
N LEU A 10 9.67 -18.30 11.16
CA LEU A 10 9.96 -17.17 12.03
C LEU A 10 10.20 -17.66 13.44
N SER A 11 11.14 -17.03 14.13
CA SER A 11 11.50 -17.32 15.51
C SER A 11 11.77 -16.02 16.29
N GLY A 12 11.80 -16.13 17.62
CA GLY A 12 12.02 -14.99 18.52
C GLY A 12 10.96 -13.89 18.34
N VAL A 13 11.42 -12.64 18.46
CA VAL A 13 10.55 -11.44 18.44
C VAL A 13 9.66 -11.37 17.20
N ALA A 14 10.15 -11.74 16.02
CA ALA A 14 9.36 -11.71 14.80
C ALA A 14 8.15 -12.67 14.86
N ALA A 15 8.32 -13.84 15.46
CA ALA A 15 7.22 -14.79 15.66
C ALA A 15 6.22 -14.27 16.71
N GLU A 16 6.70 -13.69 17.80
CA GLU A 16 5.87 -13.08 18.85
C GLU A 16 5.00 -11.95 18.30
N VAL A 17 5.60 -11.02 17.56
CA VAL A 17 4.90 -9.90 16.93
C VAL A 17 3.84 -10.41 15.96
N LEU A 18 4.18 -11.36 15.07
CA LEU A 18 3.22 -11.90 14.11
C LEU A 18 2.03 -12.58 14.81
N ASN A 19 2.28 -13.30 15.90
CA ASN A 19 1.22 -13.90 16.71
C ASN A 19 0.33 -12.83 17.35
N GLU A 20 0.94 -11.78 17.90
CA GLU A 20 0.23 -10.70 18.58
C GLU A 20 -0.67 -9.89 17.65
N LEU A 21 -0.20 -9.65 16.42
CA LEU A 21 -0.96 -8.97 15.38
C LEU A 21 -2.28 -9.67 15.07
N VAL A 22 -2.27 -11.01 15.02
CA VAL A 22 -3.49 -11.81 14.81
C VAL A 22 -4.30 -11.90 16.10
N ARG A 23 -3.66 -12.14 17.24
CA ARG A 23 -4.34 -12.29 18.54
C ARG A 23 -5.16 -11.07 18.94
N ARG A 24 -4.67 -9.87 18.62
CA ARG A 24 -5.38 -8.60 18.85
C ARG A 24 -6.43 -8.26 17.80
N GLY A 25 -6.54 -9.08 16.74
CA GLY A 25 -7.50 -8.86 15.67
C GLY A 25 -7.11 -7.77 14.67
N TYR A 26 -5.85 -7.34 14.63
CA TYR A 26 -5.40 -6.40 13.58
C TYR A 26 -5.40 -7.04 12.19
N PHE A 27 -5.18 -8.36 12.14
CA PHE A 27 -5.29 -9.17 10.92
C PHE A 27 -6.02 -10.47 11.22
N ALA A 28 -6.76 -10.99 10.24
CA ALA A 28 -7.48 -12.26 10.41
C ALA A 28 -6.54 -13.46 10.36
N THR A 29 -5.44 -13.38 9.60
CA THR A 29 -4.47 -14.47 9.45
C THR A 29 -3.03 -13.98 9.48
N LYS A 30 -2.10 -14.89 9.82
CA LYS A 30 -0.66 -14.62 9.76
C LYS A 30 -0.19 -14.29 8.34
N SER A 31 -0.72 -15.01 7.35
CA SER A 31 -0.38 -14.79 5.94
C SER A 31 -0.77 -13.39 5.46
N GLU A 32 -1.92 -12.89 5.91
CA GLU A 32 -2.36 -11.51 5.64
C GLU A 32 -1.42 -10.48 6.24
N ALA A 33 -1.06 -10.64 7.53
CA ALA A 33 -0.11 -9.75 8.20
C ALA A 33 1.26 -9.73 7.50
N ILE A 34 1.75 -10.88 7.03
CA ILE A 34 3.02 -10.96 6.26
C ILE A 34 2.90 -10.24 4.92
N ARG A 35 1.81 -10.45 4.16
CA ARG A 35 1.59 -9.73 2.90
C ARG A 35 1.55 -8.22 3.11
N ALA A 36 0.83 -7.75 4.13
CA ALA A 36 0.80 -6.34 4.51
C ALA A 36 2.19 -5.80 4.88
N GLY A 37 2.99 -6.59 5.60
CA GLY A 37 4.38 -6.27 5.90
C GLY A 37 5.25 -6.12 4.65
N VAL A 38 5.14 -7.01 3.67
CA VAL A 38 5.87 -6.92 2.39
C VAL A 38 5.48 -5.66 1.63
N LEU A 39 4.18 -5.34 1.55
CA LEU A 39 3.70 -4.10 0.92
C LEU A 39 4.28 -2.87 1.62
N ARG A 40 4.25 -2.85 2.97
CA ARG A 40 4.82 -1.74 3.75
C ARG A 40 6.33 -1.59 3.55
N LEU A 41 7.07 -2.69 3.41
CA LEU A 41 8.48 -2.64 3.08
C LEU A 41 8.69 -2.05 1.67
N GLY A 42 7.91 -2.49 0.68
CA GLY A 42 7.97 -1.92 -0.67
C GLY A 42 7.69 -0.41 -0.69
N GLU A 43 6.71 0.07 0.07
CA GLU A 43 6.46 1.50 0.28
C GLU A 43 7.68 2.20 0.90
N ASN A 44 8.23 1.66 1.99
CA ASN A 44 9.36 2.27 2.69
C ASN A 44 10.64 2.36 1.84
N PHE A 45 10.83 1.42 0.92
CA PHE A 45 11.96 1.40 -0.01
C PHE A 45 11.65 2.09 -1.35
N GLY A 46 10.46 2.68 -1.51
CA GLY A 46 10.07 3.39 -2.74
C GLY A 46 9.87 2.48 -3.96
N LEU A 47 9.59 1.19 -3.74
CA LEU A 47 9.30 0.25 -4.83
C LEU A 47 7.94 0.51 -5.48
N PHE A 48 7.03 1.16 -4.75
CA PHE A 48 5.79 1.72 -5.27
C PHE A 48 5.33 2.85 -4.35
N LYS A 49 4.52 3.77 -4.88
CA LYS A 49 3.93 4.85 -4.08
C LYS A 49 2.57 4.41 -3.53
N PRO A 50 2.23 4.72 -2.26
CA PRO A 50 0.90 4.47 -1.73
C PRO A 50 -0.17 5.20 -2.54
N SER A 51 -1.39 4.67 -2.58
CA SER A 51 -2.53 5.37 -3.19
C SER A 51 -2.72 6.80 -2.64
N MET A 52 -2.47 7.02 -1.34
CA MET A 52 -2.47 8.37 -0.73
C MET A 52 -1.44 9.34 -1.31
N HIS A 53 -0.34 8.84 -1.88
CA HIS A 53 0.64 9.67 -2.56
C HIS A 53 0.05 10.30 -3.83
N TYR A 54 -0.66 9.51 -4.63
CA TYR A 54 -1.31 9.99 -5.84
C TYR A 54 -2.44 10.98 -5.53
N TRP A 55 -3.19 10.75 -4.44
CA TRP A 55 -4.14 11.74 -3.93
C TRP A 55 -3.48 13.07 -3.51
N ARG A 56 -2.27 13.00 -2.93
CA ARG A 56 -1.53 14.20 -2.53
C ARG A 56 -1.00 14.96 -3.75
N GLU A 57 -0.38 14.27 -4.70
CA GLU A 57 0.10 14.85 -5.96
C GLU A 57 -1.05 15.50 -6.74
N LEU A 58 -2.17 14.80 -6.92
CA LEU A 58 -3.35 15.32 -7.60
C LEU A 58 -3.94 16.53 -6.85
N GLY A 59 -4.01 16.46 -5.52
CA GLY A 59 -4.49 17.57 -4.69
C GLY A 59 -3.59 18.81 -4.73
N GLU A 60 -2.28 18.63 -4.90
CA GLU A 60 -1.32 19.73 -5.11
C GLU A 60 -1.44 20.30 -6.53
N GLU A 61 -1.63 19.47 -7.54
CA GLU A 61 -1.83 19.91 -8.91
C GLU A 61 -3.13 20.72 -9.08
N ILE A 62 -4.24 20.25 -8.50
CA ILE A 62 -5.52 20.96 -8.47
C ILE A 62 -5.36 22.32 -7.78
N ARG A 63 -4.63 22.39 -6.65
CA ARG A 63 -4.34 23.65 -5.95
C ARG A 63 -3.50 24.60 -6.80
N ARG A 64 -2.47 24.09 -7.47
CA ARG A 64 -1.56 24.89 -8.32
C ARG A 64 -2.25 25.43 -9.56
N THR A 65 -3.10 24.63 -10.18
CA THR A 65 -3.75 24.96 -11.46
C THR A 65 -5.12 25.64 -11.30
N GLY A 66 -5.73 25.54 -10.11
CA GLY A 66 -7.09 26.01 -9.86
C GLY A 66 -8.16 25.22 -10.61
N LYS A 67 -7.80 24.06 -11.20
CA LYS A 67 -8.66 23.28 -12.07
C LYS A 67 -9.73 22.57 -11.25
N LYS A 68 -11.01 22.80 -11.55
CA LYS A 68 -12.10 22.01 -11.00
C LYS A 68 -12.23 20.72 -11.80
N MET A 69 -12.23 19.58 -11.13
CA MET A 69 -12.33 18.26 -11.74
C MET A 69 -13.59 17.55 -11.23
N THR A 70 -14.26 16.81 -12.10
CA THR A 70 -15.35 15.90 -11.69
C THR A 70 -14.78 14.65 -11.02
N HIS A 71 -15.66 13.85 -10.40
CA HIS A 71 -15.25 12.60 -9.78
C HIS A 71 -14.61 11.64 -10.79
N GLU A 72 -15.17 11.52 -12.00
CA GLU A 72 -14.64 10.67 -13.07
C GLU A 72 -13.24 11.12 -13.51
N GLU A 73 -13.03 12.43 -13.64
CA GLU A 73 -11.74 13.00 -14.03
C GLU A 73 -10.67 12.77 -12.94
N ILE A 74 -11.05 12.82 -11.67
CA ILE A 74 -10.16 12.52 -10.54
C ILE A 74 -9.74 11.05 -10.57
N VAL A 75 -10.69 10.14 -10.76
CA VAL A 75 -10.41 8.70 -10.83
C VAL A 75 -9.49 8.39 -12.00
N GLU A 76 -9.70 9.01 -13.15
CA GLU A 76 -8.86 8.79 -14.33
C GLU A 76 -7.45 9.38 -14.16
N ALA A 77 -7.32 10.53 -13.49
CA ALA A 77 -6.03 11.12 -13.17
C ALA A 77 -5.23 10.25 -12.18
N LEU A 78 -5.88 9.69 -11.16
CA LEU A 78 -5.25 8.77 -10.22
C LEU A 78 -4.74 7.51 -10.91
N LYS A 79 -5.53 6.93 -11.83
CA LYS A 79 -5.11 5.76 -12.62
C LYS A 79 -3.87 6.05 -13.48
N ARG A 80 -3.78 7.24 -14.07
CA ARG A 80 -2.60 7.64 -14.86
C ARG A 80 -1.35 7.75 -13.98
N LEU A 81 -1.48 8.40 -12.83
CA LEU A 81 -0.38 8.51 -11.87
C LEU A 81 0.08 7.15 -11.35
N GLU A 82 -0.85 6.19 -11.17
CA GLU A 82 -0.54 4.80 -10.82
C GLU A 82 0.18 4.03 -11.94
N GLN A 83 -0.04 4.37 -13.22
CA GLN A 83 0.57 3.69 -14.38
C GLN A 83 1.92 4.28 -14.82
N GLU A 84 2.20 5.53 -14.46
CA GLU A 84 3.45 6.24 -14.80
C GLU A 84 4.58 5.99 -13.79
N ALA A 85 4.32 5.26 -12.71
CA ALA A 85 5.28 4.87 -11.67
C ALA A 85 5.81 3.44 -11.89
#